data_AF-A0AA39HD93-F1
#
_entry.id   AF-A0AA39HD93-F1
#
_cell.length_a   1.000
_cell.length_b   1.000
_cell.length_c   1.000
_cell.angle_alpha   90.00
_cell.angle_beta   90.00
_cell.angle_gamma   90.00
#
_symmetry.space_group_name_H-M   'P 1'
#
loop_
_entity.id
_entity.type
_entity.pdbx_description
1 polymer ?
#
loop_
_entity_poly.entity_id
_entity_poly.type
_entity_poly.pdbx_seq_one_letter_code
_entity_poly.pdbx_strand_id
1 'polypeptide(L)'
;MLARSFYLDPSLDFFYSTFLTVVAILSVPVVVVLFTVILTQTPKYMRPLRLYLLNISFWHFLDSFVVAIVWRPVNLYPLPCMGFNGALRFLGVYFARFLFHVRSVAITNVYVAIIACFIYRWAQLRGKTNFLMVRCKRSAKRRSELPRNVTLIAPGTVIRLLFQLLSSRRGFAIVLGVHLVFVLYQSLLMVTFYVDNSRTLNPLPKSPSLLALVAEEEGLMCYSMQNIFSPIFIYAGIAVAIAFTVSVCVLIVLIQLPFWGDLRSKVAVKTLEMHRTLTLSLVLFAVIHILFKAIPVIVGVYLSLGSDFYANLVGLLCIAAEAVEPLLSGLATLILIVPYRRALRNLFSYIVGLYKKNILYLGWTQKSSSAVRRIHSIT
;
A
#
# COMPACT_ATOMS: atom_id res chain seq x y z
N MET A 1 -0.55 29.66 -12.80
CA MET A 1 -0.79 29.01 -14.13
C MET A 1 0.38 29.23 -15.09
N LEU A 2 1.01 30.41 -15.07
CA LEU A 2 2.13 30.76 -15.97
C LEU A 2 3.43 29.98 -15.71
N ALA A 3 3.77 29.69 -14.44
CA ALA A 3 4.95 28.87 -14.14
C ALA A 3 4.80 27.44 -14.65
N ARG A 4 3.60 26.87 -14.53
CA ARG A 4 3.31 25.54 -15.03
C ARG A 4 3.48 25.39 -16.55
N SER A 5 2.99 26.35 -17.35
CA SER A 5 3.20 26.33 -18.81
C SER A 5 4.68 26.45 -19.22
N PHE A 6 5.52 26.99 -18.34
CA PHE A 6 6.95 27.13 -18.59
C PHE A 6 7.71 25.82 -18.37
N TYR A 7 7.28 25.00 -17.40
CA TYR A 7 7.96 23.77 -17.01
C TYR A 7 7.36 22.49 -17.58
N LEU A 8 6.08 22.54 -17.96
CA LEU A 8 5.33 21.39 -18.43
C LEU A 8 4.55 21.74 -19.69
N ASP A 9 4.80 20.96 -20.74
CA ASP A 9 3.97 20.95 -21.94
C ASP A 9 2.50 20.75 -21.52
N PRO A 10 1.58 21.66 -21.89
CA PRO A 10 0.16 21.54 -21.57
C PRO A 10 -0.46 20.19 -21.97
N SER A 11 0.03 19.58 -23.05
CA SER A 11 -0.43 18.28 -23.51
C SER A 11 -0.04 17.16 -22.53
N LEU A 12 1.20 17.20 -22.02
CA LEU A 12 1.71 16.26 -21.03
C LEU A 12 1.00 16.41 -19.69
N ASP A 13 0.75 17.65 -19.27
CA ASP A 13 0.02 17.95 -18.03
C ASP A 13 -1.43 17.44 -18.09
N PHE A 14 -2.11 17.67 -19.22
CA PHE A 14 -3.45 17.15 -19.46
C PHE A 14 -3.48 15.62 -19.45
N PHE A 15 -2.53 14.97 -20.14
CA PHE A 15 -2.39 13.52 -20.16
C PHE A 15 -2.17 12.96 -18.75
N TYR A 16 -1.21 13.51 -18.00
CA TYR A 16 -0.89 13.10 -16.63
C TYR A 16 -2.09 13.24 -15.69
N SER A 17 -2.76 14.39 -15.70
CA SER A 17 -3.94 14.63 -14.87
C SER A 17 -5.09 13.68 -15.22
N THR A 18 -5.31 13.43 -16.52
CA THR A 18 -6.32 12.47 -17.00
C THR A 18 -5.99 11.06 -16.56
N PHE A 19 -4.73 10.64 -16.71
CA PHE A 19 -4.24 9.33 -16.29
C PHE A 19 -4.48 9.09 -14.80
N LEU A 20 -4.03 10.01 -13.94
CA LEU A 20 -4.25 9.90 -12.49
C LEU A 20 -5.74 9.81 -12.13
N THR A 21 -6.58 10.60 -12.81
CA THR A 21 -8.04 10.56 -12.61
C THR A 21 -8.62 9.20 -12.96
N VAL A 22 -8.27 8.66 -14.14
CA VAL A 22 -8.75 7.35 -14.61
C VAL A 22 -8.30 6.25 -13.66
N VAL A 23 -7.03 6.22 -13.28
CA VAL A 23 -6.50 5.22 -12.34
C VAL A 23 -7.21 5.29 -10.99
N ALA A 24 -7.46 6.50 -10.45
CA ALA A 24 -8.21 6.66 -9.22
C ALA A 24 -9.65 6.15 -9.33
N ILE A 25 -10.37 6.51 -10.40
CA ILE A 25 -11.75 6.05 -10.66
C ILE A 25 -11.81 4.53 -10.76
N LEU A 26 -10.86 3.90 -11.45
CA LEU A 26 -10.78 2.44 -11.57
C LEU A 26 -10.39 1.75 -10.26
N SER A 27 -9.59 2.41 -9.43
CA SER A 27 -9.13 1.86 -8.15
C SER A 27 -10.25 1.78 -7.11
N VAL A 28 -11.16 2.78 -7.07
CA VAL A 28 -12.28 2.82 -6.11
C VAL A 28 -13.13 1.54 -6.09
N PRO A 29 -13.72 1.06 -7.21
CA PRO A 29 -14.55 -0.14 -7.19
C PRO A 29 -13.76 -1.39 -6.81
N VAL A 30 -12.51 -1.52 -7.26
CA VAL A 30 -11.64 -2.65 -6.89
C VAL A 30 -11.40 -2.68 -5.39
N VAL A 31 -11.11 -1.53 -4.78
CA VAL A 31 -10.88 -1.41 -3.34
C VAL A 31 -12.15 -1.64 -2.53
N VAL A 32 -13.31 -1.16 -2.99
CA VAL A 32 -14.60 -1.44 -2.34
C VAL A 32 -14.92 -2.94 -2.34
N VAL A 33 -14.75 -3.61 -3.48
CA VAL A 33 -14.91 -5.07 -3.59
C VAL A 33 -13.90 -5.78 -2.69
N LEU A 34 -12.65 -5.34 -2.68
CA LEU A 34 -11.59 -5.89 -1.84
C LEU A 34 -11.96 -5.81 -0.35
N PHE A 35 -12.37 -4.64 0.14
CA PHE A 35 -12.78 -4.48 1.54
C PHE A 35 -13.95 -5.39 1.88
N THR A 36 -14.97 -5.41 1.02
CA THR A 36 -16.15 -6.26 1.22
C THR A 36 -15.76 -7.73 1.33
N VAL A 37 -14.88 -8.20 0.44
CA VAL A 37 -14.41 -9.59 0.41
C VAL A 37 -13.52 -9.89 1.63
N ILE A 38 -12.60 -9.01 2.03
CA ILE A 38 -11.77 -9.21 3.23
C ILE A 38 -12.65 -9.23 4.49
N LEU A 39 -13.63 -8.33 4.61
CA LEU A 39 -14.49 -8.28 5.80
C LEU A 39 -15.37 -9.52 5.93
N THR A 40 -15.97 -9.97 4.82
CA THR A 40 -17.02 -10.99 4.83
C THR A 40 -16.53 -12.40 4.50
N GLN A 41 -15.46 -12.56 3.73
CA GLN A 41 -15.04 -13.86 3.15
C GLN A 41 -13.72 -14.39 3.70
N THR A 42 -13.04 -13.65 4.60
CA THR A 42 -11.84 -14.18 5.24
C THR A 42 -12.19 -15.31 6.21
N PRO A 43 -11.64 -16.53 6.00
CA PRO A 43 -11.98 -17.68 6.83
C PRO A 43 -11.44 -17.52 8.26
N LYS A 44 -12.04 -18.25 9.22
CA LYS A 44 -11.72 -18.14 10.66
C LYS A 44 -10.23 -18.27 10.97
N TYR A 45 -9.51 -19.15 10.26
CA TYR A 45 -8.08 -19.38 10.45
C TYR A 45 -7.17 -18.24 9.93
N MET A 46 -7.70 -17.31 9.13
CA MET A 46 -7.01 -16.12 8.61
C MET A 46 -7.43 -14.83 9.33
N ARG A 47 -8.28 -14.89 10.37
CA ARG A 47 -8.80 -13.69 11.06
C ARG A 47 -7.72 -12.71 11.53
N PRO A 48 -6.57 -13.12 12.08
CA PRO A 48 -5.54 -12.14 12.46
C PRO A 48 -4.90 -11.49 11.23
N LEU A 49 -4.62 -12.28 10.18
CA LEU A 49 -4.12 -11.77 8.91
C LEU A 49 -5.11 -10.78 8.26
N ARG A 50 -6.42 -10.99 8.44
CA ARG A 50 -7.47 -10.07 7.97
C ARG A 50 -7.20 -8.63 8.38
N LEU A 51 -6.81 -8.41 9.64
CA LEU A 51 -6.60 -7.06 10.18
C LEU A 51 -5.41 -6.39 9.51
N TYR A 52 -4.33 -7.13 9.26
CA TYR A 52 -3.19 -6.59 8.52
C TYR A 52 -3.53 -6.30 7.06
N LEU A 53 -4.27 -7.18 6.38
CA LEU A 53 -4.71 -6.96 5.01
C LEU A 53 -5.62 -5.73 4.90
N LEU A 54 -6.59 -5.57 5.83
CA LEU A 54 -7.43 -4.38 5.89
C LEU A 54 -6.60 -3.11 6.14
N ASN A 55 -5.65 -3.17 7.08
CA ASN A 55 -4.80 -2.03 7.38
C ASN A 55 -3.95 -1.62 6.17
N ILE A 56 -3.31 -2.59 5.51
CA ILE A 56 -2.54 -2.36 4.28
C ILE A 56 -3.44 -1.73 3.23
N SER A 57 -4.55 -2.38 2.86
CA SER A 57 -5.46 -1.89 1.82
C SER A 57 -6.02 -0.50 2.10
N PHE A 58 -6.33 -0.18 3.37
CA PHE A 58 -6.85 1.12 3.78
C PHE A 58 -5.84 2.25 3.60
N TRP A 59 -4.68 2.13 4.23
CA TRP A 59 -3.68 3.18 4.18
C TRP A 59 -3.19 3.43 2.76
N HIS A 60 -3.03 2.37 2.02
CA HIS A 60 -2.58 2.47 0.64
C HIS A 60 -3.66 3.02 -0.31
N PHE A 61 -4.95 2.69 -0.11
CA PHE A 61 -6.02 3.38 -0.85
C PHE A 61 -6.07 4.87 -0.50
N LEU A 62 -5.94 5.21 0.79
CA LEU A 62 -5.92 6.60 1.24
C LEU A 62 -4.76 7.37 0.59
N ASP A 63 -3.57 6.79 0.59
CA ASP A 63 -2.38 7.35 -0.05
C ASP A 63 -2.62 7.70 -1.51
N SER A 64 -3.09 6.74 -2.31
CA SER A 64 -3.32 6.99 -3.74
C SER A 64 -4.52 7.87 -4.01
N PHE A 65 -5.56 7.84 -3.19
CA PHE A 65 -6.67 8.79 -3.29
C PHE A 65 -6.18 10.22 -3.04
N VAL A 66 -5.34 10.41 -2.01
CA VAL A 66 -4.68 11.69 -1.74
C VAL A 66 -3.85 12.11 -2.95
N VAL A 67 -3.00 11.25 -3.48
CA VAL A 67 -2.10 11.61 -4.59
C VAL A 67 -2.84 11.88 -5.88
N ALA A 68 -3.80 11.03 -6.27
CA ALA A 68 -4.42 11.08 -7.58
C ALA A 68 -5.59 12.05 -7.70
N ILE A 69 -6.30 12.34 -6.60
CA ILE A 69 -7.47 13.22 -6.61
C ILE A 69 -7.23 14.48 -5.79
N VAL A 70 -6.85 14.33 -4.52
CA VAL A 70 -6.89 15.43 -3.56
C VAL A 70 -5.70 16.38 -3.73
N TRP A 71 -4.49 15.82 -3.89
CA TRP A 71 -3.19 16.49 -3.92
C TRP A 71 -2.71 16.73 -5.35
N ARG A 72 -2.59 15.70 -6.20
CA ARG A 72 -1.98 15.79 -7.55
C ARG A 72 -0.68 16.59 -7.57
N PRO A 73 0.38 16.08 -6.93
CA PRO A 73 1.68 16.73 -6.96
C PRO A 73 2.20 16.83 -8.38
N VAL A 74 2.83 17.97 -8.68
CA VAL A 74 3.57 18.21 -9.94
C VAL A 74 4.96 18.68 -9.54
N ASN A 75 5.99 17.90 -9.90
CA ASN A 75 7.37 18.32 -9.67
C ASN A 75 7.74 19.43 -10.65
N LEU A 76 8.52 20.41 -10.19
CA LEU A 76 8.95 21.57 -10.98
C LEU A 76 10.46 21.61 -11.11
N TYR A 77 11.08 20.47 -11.44
CA TYR A 77 12.53 20.40 -11.62
C TYR A 77 13.02 21.39 -12.69
N PRO A 78 14.22 21.97 -12.52
CA PRO A 78 15.18 21.71 -11.43
C PRO A 78 14.86 22.46 -10.13
N LEU A 79 13.77 23.21 -10.05
CA LEU A 79 13.39 23.84 -8.79
C LEU A 79 13.03 22.75 -7.76
N PRO A 80 13.55 22.84 -6.52
CA PRO A 80 13.16 21.97 -5.42
C PRO A 80 11.78 22.37 -4.90
N CYS A 81 10.79 22.36 -5.80
CA CYS A 81 9.43 22.81 -5.56
C CYS A 81 8.45 21.82 -6.18
N MET A 82 7.31 21.69 -5.51
CA MET A 82 6.20 20.86 -5.95
C MET A 82 4.93 21.69 -6.00
N GLY A 83 4.28 21.72 -7.15
CA GLY A 83 2.99 22.37 -7.35
C GLY A 83 1.84 21.51 -6.82
N PHE A 84 0.78 22.19 -6.35
CA PHE A 84 -0.44 21.58 -5.85
C PHE A 84 -1.60 21.75 -6.83
N ASN A 85 -2.03 20.68 -7.51
CA ASN A 85 -3.03 20.73 -8.58
C ASN A 85 -4.28 19.87 -8.38
N GLY A 86 -4.50 19.37 -7.16
CA GLY A 86 -5.63 18.50 -6.85
C GLY A 86 -6.95 19.23 -6.61
N ALA A 87 -7.99 18.46 -6.29
CA ALA A 87 -9.35 18.97 -6.07
C ALA A 87 -9.44 20.02 -4.95
N LEU A 88 -8.51 19.98 -3.98
CA LEU A 88 -8.50 20.87 -2.82
C LEU A 88 -7.41 21.96 -2.90
N ARG A 89 -6.96 22.31 -4.11
CA ARG A 89 -5.90 23.32 -4.33
C ARG A 89 -6.18 24.69 -3.69
N PHE A 90 -7.45 25.06 -3.58
CA PHE A 90 -7.89 26.33 -3.00
C PHE A 90 -7.65 26.45 -1.48
N LEU A 91 -7.31 25.34 -0.80
CA LEU A 91 -6.95 25.35 0.62
C LEU A 91 -5.49 25.79 0.86
N GLY A 92 -4.73 26.08 -0.21
CA GLY A 92 -3.41 26.68 -0.15
C GLY A 92 -2.29 25.74 0.30
N VAL A 93 -1.11 26.33 0.53
CA VAL A 93 0.14 25.59 0.78
C VAL A 93 0.14 24.81 2.11
N TYR A 94 -0.48 25.34 3.16
CA TYR A 94 -0.55 24.66 4.46
C TYR A 94 -1.32 23.36 4.38
N PHE A 95 -2.41 23.34 3.58
CA PHE A 95 -3.17 22.13 3.35
C PHE A 95 -2.38 21.13 2.50
N ALA A 96 -1.62 21.59 1.50
CA ALA A 96 -0.72 20.73 0.73
C ALA A 96 0.34 20.06 1.62
N ARG A 97 0.94 20.82 2.57
CA ARG A 97 1.86 20.29 3.58
C ARG A 97 1.18 19.20 4.42
N PHE A 98 -0.04 19.47 4.92
CA PHE A 98 -0.84 18.48 5.64
C PHE A 98 -1.07 17.20 4.84
N LEU A 99 -1.45 17.29 3.56
CA LEU A 99 -1.65 16.12 2.70
C LEU A 99 -0.35 15.32 2.51
N PHE A 100 0.79 15.99 2.37
CA PHE A 100 2.09 15.32 2.30
C PHE A 100 2.42 14.56 3.60
N HIS A 101 2.05 15.10 4.77
CA HIS A 101 2.15 14.37 6.03
C HIS A 101 1.23 13.14 6.03
N VAL A 102 -0.06 13.29 5.68
CA VAL A 102 -1.01 12.16 5.61
C VAL A 102 -0.47 11.06 4.71
N ARG A 103 0.09 11.43 3.55
CA ARG A 103 0.76 10.52 2.61
C ARG A 103 1.91 9.79 3.30
N SER A 104 2.84 10.52 3.91
CA SER A 104 3.99 9.95 4.63
C SER A 104 3.57 8.93 5.69
N VAL A 105 2.53 9.25 6.48
CA VAL A 105 1.94 8.35 7.48
C VAL A 105 1.41 7.06 6.84
N ALA A 106 0.66 7.21 5.75
CA ALA A 106 0.06 6.10 5.03
C ALA A 106 1.13 5.14 4.48
N ILE A 107 2.17 5.67 3.85
CA ILE A 107 3.29 4.88 3.31
C ILE A 107 3.99 4.09 4.42
N THR A 108 4.36 4.75 5.51
CA THR A 108 5.00 4.10 6.66
C THR A 108 4.10 3.00 7.24
N ASN A 109 2.79 3.23 7.33
CA ASN A 109 1.82 2.26 7.83
C ASN A 109 1.80 0.98 7.00
N VAL A 110 1.79 1.14 5.68
CA VAL A 110 1.78 0.04 4.73
C VAL A 110 3.03 -0.82 4.89
N TYR A 111 4.21 -0.19 4.94
CA TYR A 111 5.49 -0.89 5.10
C TYR A 111 5.59 -1.65 6.44
N VAL A 112 5.24 -1.00 7.55
CA VAL A 112 5.23 -1.66 8.86
C VAL A 112 4.26 -2.84 8.87
N ALA A 113 3.08 -2.70 8.27
CA ALA A 113 2.10 -3.78 8.20
C ALA A 113 2.55 -4.96 7.32
N ILE A 114 3.28 -4.70 6.21
CA ILE A 114 3.87 -5.75 5.38
C ILE A 114 4.93 -6.54 6.17
N ILE A 115 5.85 -5.84 6.86
CA ILE A 115 6.86 -6.50 7.72
C ILE A 115 6.17 -7.31 8.81
N ALA A 116 5.17 -6.73 9.48
CA ALA A 116 4.40 -7.42 10.51
C ALA A 116 3.70 -8.68 9.97
N CYS A 117 3.19 -8.65 8.72
CA CYS A 117 2.65 -9.84 8.06
C CYS A 117 3.69 -10.95 7.93
N PHE A 118 4.90 -10.64 7.48
CA PHE A 118 5.97 -11.62 7.33
C PHE A 118 6.42 -12.20 8.68
N ILE A 119 6.58 -11.37 9.71
CA ILE A 119 6.95 -11.81 11.05
C ILE A 119 5.83 -12.69 11.64
N TYR A 120 4.58 -12.23 11.58
CA TYR A 120 3.42 -13.00 12.01
C TYR A 120 3.36 -14.35 11.31
N ARG A 121 3.62 -14.34 10.00
CA ARG A 121 3.60 -15.55 9.18
C ARG A 121 4.67 -16.55 9.59
N TRP A 122 5.90 -16.08 9.72
CA TRP A 122 6.99 -16.91 10.20
C TRP A 122 6.69 -17.51 11.57
N ALA A 123 6.15 -16.71 12.49
CA ALA A 123 5.85 -17.15 13.83
C ALA A 123 4.69 -18.18 13.87
N GLN A 124 3.66 -18.04 13.02
CA GLN A 124 2.63 -19.07 12.84
C GLN A 124 3.22 -20.42 12.39
N LEU A 125 4.15 -20.36 11.45
CA LEU A 125 4.80 -21.53 10.87
C LEU A 125 5.67 -22.27 11.91
N ARG A 126 6.38 -21.53 12.77
CA ARG A 126 7.16 -22.08 13.90
C ARG A 126 6.30 -22.55 15.09
N GLY A 127 5.18 -21.90 15.36
CA GLY A 127 4.31 -22.25 16.49
C GLY A 127 3.67 -23.63 16.34
N LYS A 128 3.24 -23.99 15.13
CA LYS A 128 2.57 -25.28 14.85
C LYS A 128 3.50 -26.48 14.92
N THR A 129 4.75 -26.35 14.48
CA THR A 129 5.73 -27.46 14.55
C THR A 129 6.01 -27.85 16.00
N ASN A 130 6.07 -26.87 16.91
CA ASN A 130 6.25 -27.12 18.33
C ASN A 130 5.03 -27.81 18.98
N PHE A 131 3.80 -27.43 18.61
CA PHE A 131 2.60 -28.06 19.16
C PHE A 131 2.45 -29.52 18.69
N LEU A 132 2.71 -29.79 17.41
CA LEU A 132 2.66 -31.15 16.86
C LEU A 132 3.74 -32.05 17.49
N MET A 133 4.96 -31.54 17.70
CA MET A 133 6.00 -32.29 18.42
C MET A 133 5.63 -32.61 19.87
N VAL A 134 5.01 -31.69 20.60
CA VAL A 134 4.60 -31.92 22.00
C VAL A 134 3.48 -32.96 22.09
N ARG A 135 2.55 -33.00 21.14
CA ARG A 135 1.48 -34.00 21.10
C ARG A 135 2.02 -35.39 20.77
N CYS A 136 2.94 -35.49 19.82
CA CYS A 136 3.61 -36.75 19.47
C CYS A 136 4.46 -37.28 20.65
N LYS A 137 5.21 -36.40 21.34
CA LYS A 137 5.94 -36.76 22.56
C LYS A 137 5.03 -37.13 23.73
N ARG A 138 3.83 -36.56 23.87
CA ARG A 138 2.87 -36.98 24.91
C ARG A 138 2.26 -38.35 24.63
N SER A 139 2.05 -38.72 23.37
CA SER A 139 1.69 -40.10 23.01
C SER A 139 2.84 -41.08 23.23
N ALA A 140 4.09 -40.69 22.96
CA ALA A 140 5.25 -41.55 23.18
C ALA A 140 5.67 -41.67 24.66
N LYS A 141 5.52 -40.60 25.45
CA LYS A 141 5.95 -40.51 26.86
C LYS A 141 4.91 -41.06 27.85
N ARG A 142 3.76 -41.54 27.39
CA ARG A 142 2.87 -42.38 28.22
C ARG A 142 3.45 -43.79 28.48
N ARG A 143 4.70 -44.05 28.07
CA ARG A 143 5.43 -45.32 28.28
C ARG A 143 6.72 -45.24 29.08
N SER A 144 7.16 -44.08 29.56
CA SER A 144 8.36 -44.04 30.42
C SER A 144 8.33 -42.90 31.42
N GLU A 145 8.12 -43.28 32.68
CA GLU A 145 8.33 -42.46 33.86
C GLU A 145 9.82 -42.19 34.01
N LEU A 146 10.21 -40.91 33.95
CA LEU A 146 11.54 -40.48 34.39
C LEU A 146 11.45 -39.05 34.96
N PRO A 147 12.19 -38.75 36.05
CA PRO A 147 11.97 -37.58 36.87
C PRO A 147 12.45 -36.29 36.20
N ARG A 148 11.72 -35.22 36.51
CA ARG A 148 11.96 -33.84 36.06
C ARG A 148 12.95 -33.20 37.01
N ASN A 149 13.98 -32.54 36.50
CA ASN A 149 14.59 -31.33 37.10
C ASN A 149 15.72 -30.79 36.22
N VAL A 150 15.40 -30.07 35.13
CA VAL A 150 16.23 -28.99 34.57
C VAL A 150 15.31 -28.03 33.81
N THR A 151 15.07 -26.84 34.34
CA THR A 151 14.39 -25.74 33.63
C THR A 151 15.40 -24.91 32.85
N LEU A 152 15.88 -25.46 31.72
CA LEU A 152 16.58 -24.64 30.73
C LEU A 152 15.53 -23.78 30.02
N ILE A 153 15.65 -22.45 30.09
CA ILE A 153 14.82 -21.52 29.29
C ILE A 153 15.20 -21.75 27.83
N ALA A 154 14.52 -22.69 27.18
CA ALA A 154 14.81 -23.05 25.81
C ALA A 154 14.66 -21.79 24.93
N PRO A 155 15.52 -21.57 23.93
CA PRO A 155 15.43 -20.44 22.98
C PRO A 155 14.06 -20.33 22.29
N GLY A 156 13.24 -21.39 22.32
CA GLY A 156 11.84 -21.34 21.92
C GLY A 156 10.90 -20.50 22.81
N THR A 157 11.32 -20.07 24.01
CA THR A 157 10.47 -19.32 24.95
C THR A 157 10.29 -17.87 24.49
N VAL A 158 11.36 -17.20 24.08
CA VAL A 158 11.32 -15.83 23.54
C VAL A 158 10.49 -15.78 22.25
N ILE A 159 10.68 -16.74 21.34
CA ILE A 159 9.90 -16.83 20.09
C ILE A 159 8.41 -17.06 20.38
N ARG A 160 8.07 -17.88 21.39
CA ARG A 160 6.68 -18.09 21.80
C ARG A 160 6.07 -16.81 22.39
N LEU A 161 6.81 -16.10 23.24
CA LEU A 161 6.34 -14.83 23.81
C LEU A 161 6.14 -13.78 22.72
N LEU A 162 7.08 -13.65 21.77
CA LEU A 162 6.94 -12.77 20.60
C LEU A 162 5.73 -13.17 19.74
N PHE A 163 5.52 -14.46 19.50
CA PHE A 163 4.34 -14.93 18.78
C PHE A 163 3.04 -14.62 19.51
N GLN A 164 2.96 -14.89 20.81
CA GLN A 164 1.79 -14.58 21.64
C GLN A 164 1.54 -13.08 21.67
N LEU A 165 2.59 -12.27 21.78
CA LEU A 165 2.51 -10.83 21.72
C LEU A 165 1.94 -10.39 20.37
N LEU A 166 2.63 -10.70 19.27
CA LEU A 166 2.26 -10.27 17.91
C LEU A 166 0.92 -10.83 17.40
N SER A 167 0.52 -12.02 17.86
CA SER A 167 -0.78 -12.60 17.51
C SER A 167 -1.94 -12.07 18.36
N SER A 168 -1.65 -11.39 19.47
CA SER A 168 -2.66 -10.79 20.34
C SER A 168 -3.06 -9.39 19.85
N ARG A 169 -4.24 -8.94 20.30
CA ARG A 169 -4.66 -7.52 20.13
C ARG A 169 -3.62 -6.54 20.70
N ARG A 170 -2.88 -6.95 21.72
CA ARG A 170 -1.82 -6.13 22.36
C ARG A 170 -0.61 -5.97 21.44
N GLY A 171 -0.18 -7.03 20.74
CA GLY A 171 0.92 -6.90 19.78
C GLY A 171 0.56 -6.03 18.59
N PHE A 172 -0.68 -6.11 18.09
CA PHE A 172 -1.17 -5.18 17.09
C PHE A 172 -1.11 -3.72 17.61
N ALA A 173 -1.54 -3.48 18.85
CA ALA A 173 -1.46 -2.14 19.46
C ALA A 173 -0.01 -1.65 19.66
N ILE A 174 0.94 -2.53 19.99
CA ILE A 174 2.37 -2.18 20.10
C ILE A 174 2.94 -1.80 18.74
N VAL A 175 2.66 -2.59 17.70
CA VAL A 175 3.08 -2.28 16.33
C VAL A 175 2.50 -0.94 15.88
N LEU A 176 1.23 -0.68 16.20
CA LEU A 176 0.58 0.61 15.95
C LEU A 176 1.23 1.75 16.77
N GLY A 177 1.65 1.50 18.01
CA GLY A 177 2.34 2.48 18.85
C GLY A 177 3.73 2.86 18.32
N VAL A 178 4.55 1.88 17.95
CA VAL A 178 5.86 2.13 17.30
C VAL A 178 5.67 2.91 16.01
N HIS A 179 4.62 2.58 15.25
CA HIS A 179 4.26 3.29 14.04
C HIS A 179 3.89 4.76 14.32
N LEU A 180 3.03 5.03 15.31
CA LEU A 180 2.67 6.39 15.71
C LEU A 180 3.89 7.22 16.10
N VAL A 181 4.86 6.64 16.83
CA VAL A 181 6.11 7.33 17.17
C VAL A 181 6.91 7.69 15.92
N PHE A 182 7.05 6.76 14.99
CA PHE A 182 7.77 7.01 13.73
C PHE A 182 7.07 8.08 12.90
N VAL A 183 5.74 8.06 12.86
CA VAL A 183 4.91 9.08 12.21
C VAL A 183 5.09 10.45 12.82
N LEU A 184 5.07 10.54 14.16
CA LEU A 184 5.27 11.80 14.87
C LEU A 184 6.67 12.34 14.60
N TYR A 185 7.69 11.49 14.69
CA TYR A 185 9.07 11.84 14.36
C TYR A 185 9.20 12.34 12.91
N GLN A 186 8.65 11.60 11.95
CA GLN A 186 8.64 12.01 10.55
C GLN A 186 7.90 13.33 10.34
N SER A 187 6.77 13.53 11.03
CA SER A 187 6.00 14.78 10.96
C SER A 187 6.79 15.96 11.51
N LEU A 188 7.50 15.79 12.63
CA LEU A 188 8.37 16.83 13.21
C LEU A 188 9.52 17.20 12.27
N LEU A 189 10.18 16.21 11.65
CA LEU A 189 11.23 16.46 10.66
C LEU A 189 10.70 17.21 9.44
N MET A 190 9.49 16.87 8.98
CA MET A 190 8.88 17.53 7.83
C MET A 190 8.53 19.00 8.11
N VAL A 191 8.12 19.34 9.35
CA VAL A 191 7.90 20.75 9.74
C VAL A 191 9.18 21.57 9.58
N THR A 192 10.35 20.99 9.88
CA THR A 192 11.66 21.66 9.71
C THR A 192 12.14 21.73 8.25
N PHE A 193 11.55 20.93 7.37
CA PHE A 193 11.96 20.83 5.97
C PHE A 193 11.35 21.94 5.11
N TYR A 194 10.18 22.44 5.49
CA TYR A 194 9.51 23.50 4.75
C TYR A 194 10.07 24.88 5.07
N VAL A 195 10.45 25.58 4.02
CA VAL A 195 10.82 26.99 4.11
C VAL A 195 9.54 27.81 4.04
N ASP A 196 9.34 28.73 4.98
CA ASP A 196 8.28 29.71 4.85
C ASP A 196 8.65 30.71 3.75
N ASN A 197 7.85 30.71 2.68
CA ASN A 197 8.08 31.45 1.44
C ASN A 197 8.28 32.94 1.75
N SER A 198 9.51 33.44 1.56
CA SER A 198 9.83 34.79 1.03
C SER A 198 11.26 35.24 1.39
N ARG A 199 11.82 34.84 2.54
CA ARG A 199 13.05 35.49 3.07
C ARG A 199 14.34 34.69 2.93
N THR A 200 14.27 33.39 2.67
CA THR A 200 15.44 32.49 2.73
C THR A 200 15.74 31.77 1.40
N LEU A 201 15.07 32.16 0.30
CA LEU A 201 15.36 31.68 -1.05
C LEU A 201 16.61 32.36 -1.66
N ASN A 202 17.69 32.48 -0.90
CA ASN A 202 19.01 32.77 -1.45
C ASN A 202 19.75 31.44 -1.56
N PRO A 203 20.25 31.02 -2.73
CA PRO A 203 20.52 31.76 -3.95
C PRO A 203 19.75 31.07 -5.08
N LEU A 204 18.43 31.26 -5.17
CA LEU A 204 17.77 30.92 -6.42
C LEU A 204 18.47 31.71 -7.55
N PRO A 205 18.57 31.15 -8.77
CA PRO A 205 19.18 31.85 -9.89
C PRO A 205 18.58 33.26 -9.97
N LYS A 206 19.44 34.29 -10.02
CA LYS A 206 19.09 35.72 -9.96
C LYS A 206 18.21 36.20 -11.12
N SER A 207 17.66 35.30 -11.94
CA SER A 207 16.70 35.64 -12.99
C SER A 207 15.45 36.25 -12.36
N PRO A 208 15.23 37.57 -12.51
CA PRO A 208 14.13 38.27 -11.85
C PRO A 208 12.76 37.77 -12.31
N SER A 209 12.69 37.28 -13.56
CA SER A 209 11.47 36.74 -14.16
C SER A 209 11.01 35.44 -13.51
N LEU A 210 11.95 34.59 -13.08
CA LEU A 210 11.62 33.32 -12.45
C LEU A 210 11.09 33.52 -11.02
N LEU A 211 11.70 34.45 -10.29
CA LEU A 211 11.30 34.76 -8.92
C LEU A 211 9.89 35.35 -8.86
N ALA A 212 9.56 36.24 -9.81
CA ALA A 212 8.21 36.80 -9.96
C ALA A 212 7.18 35.70 -10.25
N LEU A 213 7.50 34.77 -11.15
CA LEU A 213 6.63 33.64 -11.49
C LEU A 213 6.34 32.72 -10.29
N VAL A 214 7.35 32.46 -9.45
CA VAL A 214 7.23 31.63 -8.24
C VAL A 214 6.48 32.36 -7.13
N ALA A 215 6.67 33.67 -6.99
CA ALA A 215 5.99 34.48 -5.99
C ALA A 215 4.46 34.59 -6.25
N GLU A 216 4.04 34.50 -7.51
CA GLU A 216 2.62 34.58 -7.90
C GLU A 216 1.86 33.26 -7.76
N GLU A 217 2.52 32.10 -7.73
CA GLU A 217 1.82 30.81 -7.60
C GLU A 217 1.53 30.46 -6.13
N GLU A 218 0.33 30.82 -5.70
CA GLU A 218 -0.29 30.28 -4.49
C GLU A 218 -0.36 28.75 -4.59
N GLY A 219 0.34 28.04 -3.70
CA GLY A 219 0.31 26.57 -3.63
C GLY A 219 1.61 25.86 -4.01
N LEU A 220 2.70 26.59 -4.22
CA LEU A 220 4.04 26.00 -4.36
C LEU A 220 4.61 25.57 -3.00
N MET A 221 4.95 24.29 -2.89
CA MET A 221 5.73 23.75 -1.79
C MET A 221 7.19 23.63 -2.19
N CYS A 222 8.01 24.59 -1.76
CA CYS A 222 9.44 24.58 -2.00
C CYS A 222 10.21 24.11 -0.75
N TYR A 223 11.34 23.43 -0.99
CA TYR A 223 12.27 23.00 0.04
C TYR A 223 13.66 23.58 -0.23
N SER A 224 14.34 24.05 0.82
CA SER A 224 15.71 24.56 0.69
C SER A 224 16.70 23.41 0.78
N MET A 225 17.50 23.21 -0.27
CA MET A 225 18.63 22.29 -0.26
C MET A 225 19.82 22.81 0.55
N GLN A 226 19.82 24.10 0.94
CA GLN A 226 20.90 24.69 1.74
C GLN A 226 20.79 24.38 3.23
N ASN A 227 19.57 24.13 3.72
CA ASN A 227 19.41 23.75 5.10
C ASN A 227 20.04 22.37 5.31
N ILE A 228 20.98 22.24 6.25
CA ILE A 228 21.65 20.96 6.57
C ILE A 228 20.66 19.83 6.86
N PHE A 229 19.46 20.15 7.38
CA PHE A 229 18.42 19.17 7.65
C PHE A 229 17.77 18.59 6.39
N SER A 230 17.81 19.31 5.27
CA SER A 230 17.19 18.88 4.00
C SER A 230 17.87 17.65 3.38
N PRO A 231 19.19 17.65 3.11
CA PRO A 231 19.86 16.46 2.62
C PRO A 231 19.80 15.32 3.64
N ILE A 232 19.90 15.60 4.94
CA ILE A 232 19.73 14.57 5.99
C ILE A 232 18.36 13.90 5.86
N PHE A 233 17.29 14.68 5.68
CA PHE A 233 15.94 14.15 5.51
C PHE A 233 15.83 13.27 4.26
N ILE A 234 16.34 13.76 3.13
CA ILE A 234 16.39 13.04 1.86
C ILE A 234 17.13 11.70 2.01
N TYR A 235 18.34 11.71 2.57
CA TYR A 235 19.15 10.50 2.76
C TYR A 235 18.54 9.56 3.78
N ALA A 236 17.93 10.08 4.86
CA ALA A 236 17.21 9.27 5.83
C ALA A 236 16.01 8.57 5.18
N GLY A 237 15.25 9.27 4.32
CA GLY A 237 14.14 8.70 3.56
C GLY A 237 14.61 7.55 2.65
N ILE A 238 15.69 7.76 1.89
CA ILE A 238 16.30 6.71 1.05
C ILE A 238 16.77 5.54 1.92
N ALA A 239 17.48 5.81 3.02
CA ALA A 239 17.99 4.77 3.91
C ALA A 239 16.85 3.92 4.51
N VAL A 240 15.73 4.54 4.88
CA VAL A 240 14.53 3.83 5.36
C VAL A 240 13.91 2.98 4.25
N ALA A 241 13.80 3.49 3.02
CA ALA A 241 13.26 2.73 1.88
C ALA A 241 14.15 1.51 1.53
N ILE A 242 15.47 1.69 1.57
CA ILE A 242 16.45 0.61 1.38
C ILE A 242 16.34 -0.40 2.53
N ALA A 243 16.35 0.06 3.79
CA ALA A 243 16.25 -0.79 4.96
C ALA A 243 14.96 -1.63 4.94
N PHE A 244 13.85 -1.03 4.53
CA PHE A 244 12.59 -1.75 4.31
C PHE A 244 12.74 -2.84 3.25
N THR A 245 13.28 -2.49 2.08
CA THR A 245 13.47 -3.41 0.95
C THR A 245 14.37 -4.58 1.35
N VAL A 246 15.50 -4.30 1.99
CA VAL A 246 16.43 -5.31 2.51
C VAL A 246 15.75 -6.18 3.56
N SER A 247 15.01 -5.58 4.50
CA SER A 247 14.29 -6.33 5.55
C SER A 247 13.29 -7.31 4.93
N VAL A 248 12.49 -6.88 3.96
CA VAL A 248 11.58 -7.75 3.22
C VAL A 248 12.35 -8.86 2.51
N CYS A 249 13.40 -8.55 1.77
CA CYS A 249 14.22 -9.53 1.06
C CYS A 249 14.83 -10.56 2.02
N VAL A 250 15.37 -10.13 3.16
CA VAL A 250 15.90 -11.00 4.21
C VAL A 250 14.83 -11.90 4.79
N LEU A 251 13.65 -11.35 5.13
CA LEU A 251 12.52 -12.13 5.64
C LEU A 251 12.09 -13.19 4.61
N ILE A 252 12.10 -12.87 3.32
CA ILE A 252 11.74 -13.82 2.26
C ILE A 252 12.83 -14.89 2.10
N VAL A 253 14.06 -14.48 1.80
CA VAL A 253 15.15 -15.37 1.38
C VAL A 253 15.73 -16.17 2.53
N LEU A 254 16.06 -15.52 3.66
CA LEU A 254 16.74 -16.18 4.77
C LEU A 254 15.77 -16.93 5.67
N ILE A 255 14.55 -16.42 5.80
CA ILE A 255 13.62 -16.93 6.81
C ILE A 255 12.55 -17.83 6.19
N GLN A 256 11.86 -17.39 5.14
CA GLN A 256 10.76 -18.17 4.57
C GLN A 256 11.29 -19.35 3.77
N LEU A 257 12.18 -19.14 2.78
CA LEU A 257 12.62 -20.18 1.84
C LEU A 257 13.18 -21.45 2.50
N PRO A 258 14.15 -21.41 3.44
CA PRO A 258 14.70 -22.62 4.04
C PRO A 258 13.65 -23.37 4.87
N PHE A 259 12.70 -22.64 5.46
CA PHE A 259 11.66 -23.22 6.28
C PHE A 259 10.67 -24.09 5.48
N TRP A 260 10.54 -23.85 4.16
CA TRP A 260 9.71 -24.69 3.29
C TRP A 260 10.20 -26.13 3.20
N GLY A 261 11.53 -26.32 3.17
CA GLY A 261 12.13 -27.65 3.12
C GLY A 261 11.76 -28.47 4.36
N ASP A 262 11.89 -27.88 5.54
CA ASP A 262 11.61 -28.53 6.82
C ASP A 262 10.12 -28.79 7.06
N LEU A 263 9.24 -27.90 6.56
CA LEU A 263 7.78 -28.08 6.67
C LEU A 263 7.26 -29.24 5.83
N ARG A 264 7.90 -29.53 4.68
CA ARG A 264 7.40 -30.51 3.70
C ARG A 264 7.25 -31.91 4.29
N SER A 265 8.13 -32.30 5.22
CA SER A 265 8.10 -33.61 5.88
C SER A 265 7.19 -33.65 7.12
N LYS A 266 6.84 -32.50 7.70
CA LYS A 266 6.16 -32.42 9.02
C LYS A 266 4.68 -32.06 8.97
N VAL A 267 4.18 -31.62 7.81
CA VAL A 267 2.84 -31.04 7.67
C VAL A 267 2.09 -31.69 6.52
N ALA A 268 0.78 -31.91 6.70
CA ALA A 268 -0.08 -32.43 5.64
C ALA A 268 -0.04 -31.56 4.38
N VAL A 269 0.02 -32.19 3.20
CA VAL A 269 0.18 -31.54 1.88
C VAL A 269 -0.81 -30.38 1.68
N LYS A 270 -2.08 -30.58 2.01
CA LYS A 270 -3.12 -29.54 1.89
C LYS A 270 -2.84 -28.31 2.75
N THR A 271 -2.30 -28.49 3.95
CA THR A 271 -1.93 -27.39 4.85
C THR A 271 -0.69 -26.67 4.32
N LEU A 272 0.29 -27.41 3.81
CA LEU A 272 1.49 -26.85 3.19
C LEU A 272 1.14 -25.99 1.96
N GLU A 273 0.25 -26.48 1.08
CA GLU A 273 -0.21 -25.76 -0.10
C GLU A 273 -0.92 -24.46 0.27
N MET A 274 -1.85 -24.51 1.23
CA MET A 274 -2.48 -23.31 1.78
C MET A 274 -1.43 -22.35 2.33
N HIS A 275 -0.40 -22.88 3.00
CA HIS A 275 0.64 -22.02 3.52
C HIS A 275 1.43 -21.34 2.38
N ARG A 276 1.68 -22.08 1.28
CA ARG A 276 2.49 -21.66 0.13
C ARG A 276 1.83 -20.55 -0.63
N THR A 277 0.55 -20.72 -0.97
CA THR A 277 -0.21 -19.71 -1.68
C THR A 277 -0.23 -18.39 -0.92
N LEU A 278 -0.40 -18.44 0.41
CA LEU A 278 -0.43 -17.23 1.22
C LEU A 278 0.94 -16.54 1.31
N THR A 279 2.03 -17.29 1.51
CA THR A 279 3.38 -16.69 1.54
C THR A 279 3.75 -16.12 0.16
N LEU A 280 3.44 -16.82 -0.93
CA LEU A 280 3.64 -16.31 -2.30
C LEU A 280 2.82 -15.03 -2.55
N SER A 281 1.60 -14.96 -2.03
CA SER A 281 0.78 -13.73 -2.12
C SER A 281 1.49 -12.57 -1.43
N LEU A 282 2.00 -12.76 -0.20
CA LEU A 282 2.75 -11.73 0.54
C LEU A 282 4.05 -11.31 -0.17
N VAL A 283 4.78 -12.26 -0.76
CA VAL A 283 5.96 -11.97 -1.59
C VAL A 283 5.57 -11.10 -2.78
N LEU A 284 4.51 -11.45 -3.51
CA LEU A 284 4.07 -10.64 -4.63
C LEU A 284 3.65 -9.23 -4.18
N PHE A 285 2.94 -9.09 -3.06
CA PHE A 285 2.63 -7.78 -2.50
C PHE A 285 3.87 -6.94 -2.29
N ALA A 286 4.88 -7.51 -1.63
CA ALA A 286 6.09 -6.79 -1.32
C ALA A 286 6.85 -6.39 -2.60
N VAL A 287 6.88 -7.27 -3.61
CA VAL A 287 7.45 -6.96 -4.93
C VAL A 287 6.70 -5.82 -5.60
N ILE A 288 5.36 -5.83 -5.61
CA ILE A 288 4.54 -4.74 -6.18
C ILE A 288 4.89 -3.42 -5.48
N HIS A 289 4.99 -3.39 -4.15
CA HIS A 289 5.35 -2.17 -3.41
C HIS A 289 6.78 -1.71 -3.70
N ILE A 290 7.74 -2.64 -3.83
CA ILE A 290 9.12 -2.27 -4.17
C ILE A 290 9.15 -1.61 -5.57
N LEU A 291 8.51 -2.25 -6.55
CA LEU A 291 8.52 -1.81 -7.95
C LEU A 291 7.77 -0.50 -8.19
N PHE A 292 6.57 -0.36 -7.62
CA PHE A 292 5.69 0.77 -7.90
C PHE A 292 5.76 1.87 -6.85
N LYS A 293 6.54 1.69 -5.78
CA LYS A 293 6.66 2.68 -4.70
C LYS A 293 8.09 2.96 -4.27
N ALA A 294 8.79 1.95 -3.74
CA ALA A 294 10.14 2.19 -3.22
C ALA A 294 11.11 2.68 -4.31
N ILE A 295 11.10 2.03 -5.48
CA ILE A 295 11.94 2.45 -6.63
C ILE A 295 11.54 3.85 -7.13
N PRO A 296 10.26 4.14 -7.47
CA PRO A 296 9.83 5.49 -7.84
C PRO A 296 10.21 6.58 -6.83
N VAL A 297 10.09 6.32 -5.53
CA VAL A 297 10.51 7.28 -4.49
C VAL A 297 12.02 7.51 -4.55
N ILE A 298 12.84 6.45 -4.61
CA ILE A 298 14.30 6.58 -4.68
C ILE A 298 14.71 7.34 -5.94
N VAL A 299 14.12 7.03 -7.09
CA VAL A 299 14.38 7.73 -8.36
C VAL A 299 13.93 9.18 -8.29
N GLY A 300 12.73 9.46 -7.78
CA GLY A 300 12.23 10.83 -7.62
C GLY A 300 13.14 11.67 -6.72
N VAL A 301 13.62 11.10 -5.62
CA VAL A 301 14.58 11.76 -4.73
C VAL A 301 15.92 11.97 -5.42
N TYR A 302 16.44 10.98 -6.14
CA TYR A 302 17.70 11.14 -6.89
C TYR A 302 17.60 12.28 -7.91
N LEU A 303 16.49 12.34 -8.67
CA LEU A 303 16.23 13.41 -9.63
C LEU A 303 16.13 14.79 -8.97
N SER A 304 15.66 14.85 -7.73
CA SER A 304 15.62 16.11 -6.98
C SER A 304 16.99 16.69 -6.63
N LEU A 305 18.05 15.86 -6.71
CA LEU A 305 19.43 16.29 -6.52
C LEU A 305 20.10 16.72 -7.83
N GLY A 306 19.54 16.34 -8.98
CA GLY A 306 20.07 16.63 -10.31
C GLY A 306 19.35 17.76 -11.03
N SER A 307 20.02 18.37 -12.02
CA SER A 307 19.44 19.40 -12.89
C SER A 307 19.09 18.87 -14.29
N ASP A 308 18.78 17.57 -14.38
CA ASP A 308 18.61 16.90 -15.67
C ASP A 308 17.33 17.37 -16.39
N PHE A 309 17.45 17.57 -17.71
CA PHE A 309 16.34 17.98 -18.57
C PHE A 309 15.12 17.03 -18.47
N TYR A 310 15.36 15.74 -18.26
CA TYR A 310 14.30 14.72 -18.17
C TYR A 310 13.71 14.54 -16.77
N ALA A 311 14.19 15.27 -15.75
CA ALA A 311 13.78 15.07 -14.37
C ALA A 311 12.26 15.23 -14.17
N ASN A 312 11.63 16.20 -14.85
CA ASN A 312 10.18 16.41 -14.77
C ASN A 312 9.40 15.21 -15.30
N LEU A 313 9.74 14.73 -16.51
CA LEU A 313 9.07 13.59 -17.11
C LEU A 313 9.21 12.34 -16.24
N VAL A 314 10.43 12.03 -15.79
CA VAL A 314 10.66 10.84 -14.95
C VAL A 314 9.99 11.00 -13.59
N GLY A 315 9.96 12.20 -13.01
CA GLY A 315 9.22 12.50 -11.79
C GLY A 315 7.71 12.25 -11.92
N LEU A 316 7.11 12.66 -13.04
CA LEU A 316 5.70 12.39 -13.33
C LEU A 316 5.44 10.89 -13.53
N LEU A 317 6.34 10.17 -14.21
CA LEU A 317 6.25 8.72 -14.36
C LEU A 317 6.35 7.99 -13.01
N CYS A 318 7.19 8.48 -12.09
CA CYS A 318 7.29 7.94 -10.75
C CYS A 318 5.97 8.10 -9.97
N ILE A 319 5.37 9.29 -10.00
CA ILE A 319 4.07 9.53 -9.34
C ILE A 319 2.95 8.71 -10.00
N ALA A 320 2.96 8.60 -11.33
CA ALA A 320 2.02 7.78 -12.07
C ALA A 320 2.13 6.29 -11.70
N ALA A 321 3.36 5.76 -11.58
CA ALA A 321 3.59 4.38 -11.15
C ALA A 321 3.04 4.13 -9.73
N GLU A 322 3.27 5.05 -8.81
CA GLU A 322 2.72 4.99 -7.44
C GLU A 322 1.19 5.00 -7.43
N ALA A 323 0.56 5.79 -8.30
CA ALA A 323 -0.89 5.87 -8.37
C ALA A 323 -1.55 4.57 -8.87
N VAL A 324 -0.84 3.78 -9.68
CA VAL A 324 -1.31 2.49 -10.22
C VAL A 324 -1.20 1.35 -9.19
N GLU A 325 -0.31 1.49 -8.23
CA GLU A 325 0.02 0.47 -7.23
C GLU A 325 -1.22 -0.14 -6.55
N PRO A 326 -2.26 0.65 -6.15
CA PRO A 326 -3.42 0.06 -5.50
C PRO A 326 -4.35 -0.74 -6.34
N LEU A 327 -4.46 -0.37 -7.61
CA LEU A 327 -5.22 -1.17 -8.54
C LEU A 327 -4.58 -2.55 -8.66
N LEU A 328 -3.25 -2.58 -8.85
CA LEU A 328 -2.49 -3.82 -9.01
C LEU A 328 -2.50 -4.68 -7.75
N SER A 329 -2.21 -4.11 -6.59
CA SER A 329 -2.17 -4.86 -5.34
C SER A 329 -3.58 -5.31 -4.93
N GLY A 330 -4.62 -4.49 -5.16
CA GLY A 330 -6.01 -4.87 -4.92
C GLY A 330 -6.44 -6.07 -5.77
N LEU A 331 -6.16 -6.03 -7.07
CA LEU A 331 -6.42 -7.14 -8.00
C LEU A 331 -5.61 -8.38 -7.62
N ALA A 332 -4.31 -8.22 -7.31
CA ALA A 332 -3.46 -9.32 -6.86
C ALA A 332 -4.04 -10.00 -5.60
N THR A 333 -4.55 -9.22 -4.65
CA THR A 333 -5.20 -9.75 -3.43
C THR A 333 -6.41 -10.61 -3.76
N LEU A 334 -7.29 -10.09 -4.62
CA LEU A 334 -8.52 -10.77 -5.02
C LEU A 334 -8.24 -12.05 -5.82
N ILE A 335 -7.22 -12.04 -6.68
CA ILE A 335 -6.91 -13.15 -7.58
C ILE A 335 -6.10 -14.24 -6.87
N LEU A 336 -5.09 -13.90 -6.08
CA LEU A 336 -4.16 -14.88 -5.51
C LEU A 336 -4.71 -15.59 -4.29
N ILE A 337 -5.47 -14.89 -3.45
CA ILE A 337 -6.00 -15.47 -2.22
C ILE A 337 -7.24 -16.29 -2.55
N VAL A 338 -7.10 -17.62 -2.51
CA VAL A 338 -8.14 -18.59 -2.90
C VAL A 338 -9.55 -18.29 -2.37
N PRO A 339 -9.79 -18.02 -1.07
CA PRO A 339 -11.13 -17.71 -0.59
C PRO A 339 -11.69 -16.43 -1.22
N TYR A 340 -10.83 -15.44 -1.52
CA TYR A 340 -11.25 -14.17 -2.12
C TYR A 340 -11.58 -14.35 -3.59
N ARG A 341 -10.77 -15.11 -4.33
CA ARG A 341 -11.07 -15.46 -5.73
C ARG A 341 -12.38 -16.23 -5.88
N ARG A 342 -12.66 -17.16 -4.95
CA ARG A 342 -13.94 -17.89 -4.92
C ARG A 342 -15.10 -16.94 -4.66
N ALA A 343 -14.96 -16.03 -3.70
CA ALA A 343 -15.97 -15.01 -3.44
C ALA A 343 -16.22 -14.11 -4.65
N LEU A 344 -15.16 -13.68 -5.33
CA LEU A 344 -15.25 -12.87 -6.54
C LEU A 344 -15.97 -13.62 -7.67
N ARG A 345 -15.65 -14.91 -7.88
CA ARG A 345 -16.36 -15.76 -8.85
C ARG A 345 -17.85 -15.87 -8.50
N ASN A 346 -18.18 -16.08 -7.23
CA ASN A 346 -19.58 -16.17 -6.80
C ASN A 346 -20.33 -14.84 -7.01
N LEU A 347 -19.70 -13.72 -6.69
CA LEU A 347 -20.25 -12.38 -6.93
C LEU A 347 -20.49 -12.15 -8.42
N PHE A 348 -19.52 -12.51 -9.27
CA PHE A 348 -19.65 -12.38 -10.72
C PHE A 348 -20.77 -13.27 -11.27
N SER A 349 -20.83 -14.54 -10.86
CA SER A 349 -21.92 -15.45 -11.24
C SER A 349 -23.29 -14.93 -10.82
N TYR A 350 -23.38 -14.30 -9.64
CA TYR A 350 -24.62 -13.68 -9.16
C TYR A 350 -25.04 -12.49 -10.03
N ILE A 351 -24.12 -11.57 -10.34
CA ILE A 351 -24.38 -10.41 -11.21
C ILE A 351 -24.80 -10.85 -12.62
N VAL A 352 -24.10 -11.81 -13.22
CA VAL A 352 -24.45 -12.37 -14.54
C VAL A 352 -25.84 -13.04 -14.50
N GLY A 353 -26.16 -13.74 -13.41
CA GLY A 353 -27.47 -14.34 -13.20
C GLY A 353 -28.60 -13.30 -13.11
N LEU A 354 -28.37 -12.18 -12.42
CA LEU A 354 -29.31 -11.06 -12.35
C LEU A 354 -29.52 -10.41 -13.73
N TYR A 355 -28.44 -10.18 -14.47
CA TYR A 355 -28.53 -9.58 -15.80
C TYR A 355 -29.33 -10.46 -16.78
N LYS A 356 -29.09 -11.78 -16.76
CA LYS A 356 -29.87 -12.75 -17.56
C LYS A 356 -31.37 -12.73 -17.20
N LYS A 357 -31.71 -12.66 -15.91
CA LYS A 357 -33.11 -12.58 -15.46
C LYS A 357 -33.78 -11.28 -15.92
N ASN A 358 -33.10 -10.15 -15.82
CA ASN A 358 -33.64 -8.84 -16.23
C ASN A 358 -33.86 -8.75 -17.75
N ILE A 359 -32.95 -9.28 -18.57
CA ILE A 359 -33.15 -9.36 -20.03
C ILE A 359 -34.37 -10.20 -20.37
N LEU A 360 -34.56 -11.34 -19.71
CA LEU A 360 -35.73 -12.19 -19.93
C LEU A 360 -37.03 -11.48 -19.54
N TYR A 361 -37.01 -10.69 -18.46
CA TYR A 361 -38.18 -9.90 -18.02
C TYR A 361 -38.52 -8.78 -19.02
N LEU A 362 -37.52 -8.06 -19.53
CA LEU A 362 -37.71 -7.06 -20.58
C LEU A 362 -38.23 -7.68 -21.89
N GLY A 363 -37.76 -8.87 -22.26
CA GLY A 363 -38.30 -9.59 -23.41
C GLY A 363 -39.75 -10.05 -23.23
N TRP A 364 -40.13 -10.45 -22.01
CA TRP A 364 -41.50 -10.89 -21.71
C TRP A 364 -42.51 -9.73 -21.76
N THR A 365 -42.16 -8.59 -21.17
CA THR A 365 -43.01 -7.38 -21.20
C THR A 365 -43.20 -6.85 -22.63
N GLN A 366 -42.17 -6.94 -23.49
CA GLN A 366 -42.30 -6.57 -24.90
C GLN A 366 -43.24 -7.52 -25.68
N LYS A 367 -43.18 -8.84 -25.42
CA LYS A 367 -44.14 -9.80 -26.00
C LYS A 367 -45.58 -9.59 -25.50
N SER A 368 -45.76 -9.25 -24.23
CA SER A 368 -47.08 -8.95 -23.68
C SER A 368 -47.70 -7.69 -24.31
N SER A 369 -46.93 -6.61 -24.48
CA SER A 369 -47.43 -5.38 -25.11
C SER A 369 -47.80 -5.52 -26.61
N SER A 370 -47.15 -6.45 -27.32
CA SER A 370 -47.49 -6.77 -28.72
C SER A 370 -48.69 -7.72 -28.85
N ALA A 371 -48.94 -8.55 -27.83
CA ALA A 371 -50.18 -9.32 -27.73
C ALA A 371 -51.39 -8.41 -27.43
N VAL A 372 -51.26 -7.46 -26.48
CA VAL A 372 -52.33 -6.50 -26.14
C VAL A 372 -52.68 -5.60 -27.33
N ARG A 373 -51.69 -5.12 -28.10
CA ARG A 373 -51.96 -4.35 -29.32
C ARG A 373 -52.70 -5.12 -30.41
N ARG A 374 -52.49 -6.44 -30.50
CA ARG A 374 -53.22 -7.29 -31.47
C ARG A 374 -54.68 -7.53 -31.06
N ILE A 375 -54.98 -7.53 -29.77
CA ILE A 375 -56.36 -7.64 -29.28
C ILE A 375 -57.14 -6.36 -29.59
N HIS A 376 -56.52 -5.19 -29.40
CA HIS A 376 -57.16 -3.89 -29.71
C HIS A 376 -57.35 -3.60 -31.21
N SER A 377 -56.70 -4.32 -32.12
CA SER A 377 -56.93 -4.17 -33.56
C SER A 377 -58.04 -5.07 -34.13
N ILE A 378 -58.63 -5.93 -33.30
CA ILE A 378 -59.67 -6.90 -33.71
C ILE A 378 -61.06 -6.47 -33.18
N THR A 379 -61.10 -5.55 -32.21
CA THR A 379 -62.31 -4.82 -31.76
C THR A 379 -62.40 -3.49 -32.47
#